data_AF-A0A4U1AJX0-F1
#
_entry.id   AF-A0A4U1AJX0-F1
#
_cell.length_a   1.000
_cell.length_b   1.000
_cell.length_c   1.000
_cell.angle_alpha   90.00
_cell.angle_beta   90.00
_cell.angle_gamma   90.00
#
_symmetry.space_group_name_H-M   'P 1'
#
loop_
_entity.id
_entity.type
_entity.pdbx_description
1 polymer ?
#
loop_
_entity_poly.entity_id
_entity_poly.type
_entity_poly.pdbx_seq_one_letter_code
_entity_poly.pdbx_strand_id
1 'polypeptide(L)'
;MRTEKTKSSGGIFRKLRSKISGGEAATEATQEPMPKDAMQQMMEEFEAVKKNPGQLTGWDFDRAFEFIERYPDTPQSEILIGQMYATSGQTLKGLSYASAVKVLERMPGHAGTQSIIKGMYALEKDFIQELKSDVIAHMLKIIPDHPLTEELTTALAVKNLTNAYDFVTANPDNVYSKKIIKAMFDRDPNIALLLLQEKLDHPQVTSIFEGIYNITKKSDIKKLTPNAIIFILDVAPDHPQASKMIEVLVEDNYVKAYDFIKMHPGHVKVAEIKKLIIERKPELKKLFDINP
;
A
#
# COMPACT_ATOMS: atom_id res chain seq x y z
N MET A 1 19.09 -5.00 20.54
CA MET A 1 19.53 -4.29 19.31
C MET A 1 19.78 -5.30 18.20
N ARG A 2 18.82 -5.47 17.30
CA ARG A 2 18.98 -6.11 15.99
C ARG A 2 18.14 -5.30 15.01
N THR A 3 18.79 -4.47 14.22
CA THR A 3 18.17 -3.73 13.12
C THR A 3 18.33 -4.55 11.85
N GLU A 4 17.23 -5.12 11.38
CA GLU A 4 17.14 -5.68 10.04
C GLU A 4 17.13 -4.53 9.02
N LYS A 5 18.05 -4.60 8.07
CA LYS A 5 18.14 -3.69 6.94
C LYS A 5 17.06 -4.05 5.92
N THR A 6 16.17 -3.10 5.68
CA THR A 6 15.29 -3.01 4.53
C THR A 6 16.08 -3.22 3.23
N LYS A 7 15.69 -4.25 2.44
CA LYS A 7 16.12 -4.44 1.06
C LYS A 7 15.51 -3.31 0.21
N SER A 8 16.27 -2.27 -0.09
CA SER A 8 15.89 -1.28 -1.10
C SER A 8 16.28 -1.78 -2.49
N SER A 9 15.33 -1.78 -3.41
CA SER A 9 15.45 -2.12 -4.84
C SER A 9 16.13 -1.00 -5.65
N GLY A 10 17.25 -0.46 -5.16
CA GLY A 10 17.90 0.74 -5.70
C GLY A 10 19.16 0.52 -6.56
N GLY A 11 19.27 -0.60 -7.29
CA GLY A 11 20.54 -0.99 -7.95
C GLY A 11 20.77 -0.45 -9.37
N ILE A 12 19.72 -0.36 -10.20
CA ILE A 12 19.87 -0.26 -11.67
C ILE A 12 20.17 1.18 -12.12
N PHE A 13 19.44 2.18 -11.61
CA PHE A 13 19.61 3.58 -12.00
C PHE A 13 20.84 4.26 -11.40
N ARG A 14 21.46 3.65 -10.38
CA ARG A 14 22.70 4.16 -9.78
C ARG A 14 23.90 3.96 -10.72
N LYS A 15 23.93 2.86 -11.48
CA LYS A 15 24.95 2.58 -12.51
C LYS A 15 24.82 3.49 -13.73
N LEU A 16 23.60 3.92 -14.10
CA LEU A 16 23.41 4.90 -15.17
C LEU A 16 23.95 6.29 -14.77
N ARG A 17 23.78 6.69 -13.50
CA ARG A 17 24.29 7.98 -13.00
C ARG A 17 25.82 8.05 -12.99
N SER A 18 26.52 6.95 -12.70
CA SER A 18 27.99 6.90 -12.73
C SER A 18 28.57 6.91 -14.15
N LYS A 19 27.80 6.51 -15.19
CA LYS A 19 28.23 6.63 -16.59
C LYS A 19 28.04 8.05 -17.16
N ILE A 20 27.05 8.82 -16.66
CA ILE A 20 26.79 10.19 -17.13
C ILE A 20 27.67 11.23 -16.40
N SER A 21 28.08 10.96 -15.16
CA SER A 21 29.07 11.76 -14.43
C SER A 21 30.42 11.07 -14.50
N GLY A 22 31.25 11.44 -15.48
CA GLY A 22 32.51 10.74 -15.82
C GLY A 22 33.43 10.47 -14.64
N GLY A 23 33.31 9.29 -14.05
CA GLY A 23 34.10 8.84 -12.91
C GLY A 23 34.19 7.31 -12.84
N GLU A 24 35.36 6.84 -13.28
CA GLU A 24 36.04 5.55 -13.01
C GLU A 24 35.33 4.21 -13.29
N ALA A 25 36.02 3.40 -14.09
CA ALA A 25 35.63 2.10 -14.58
C ALA A 25 35.46 1.08 -13.44
N ALA A 26 34.24 0.53 -13.31
CA ALA A 26 34.00 -0.69 -12.57
C ALA A 26 34.27 -1.89 -13.49
N THR A 27 35.19 -2.74 -13.07
CA THR A 27 35.53 -4.05 -13.64
C THR A 27 34.31 -4.84 -14.11
N GLU A 28 34.35 -5.22 -15.39
CA GLU A 28 33.36 -6.06 -16.07
C GLU A 28 33.24 -7.41 -15.35
N ALA A 29 32.11 -7.63 -14.70
CA ALA A 29 31.70 -8.99 -14.36
C ALA A 29 31.33 -9.68 -15.67
N THR A 30 32.15 -10.65 -16.09
CA THR A 30 31.90 -11.47 -17.27
C THR A 30 30.56 -12.18 -17.10
N GLN A 31 29.53 -11.70 -17.79
CA GLN A 31 28.26 -12.41 -17.90
C GLN A 31 28.51 -13.68 -18.70
N GLU A 32 28.10 -14.84 -18.18
CA GLU A 32 28.07 -16.06 -18.97
C GLU A 32 27.22 -15.83 -20.23
N PRO A 33 27.70 -16.23 -21.42
CA PRO A 33 26.95 -16.02 -22.65
C PRO A 33 25.62 -16.76 -22.57
N MET A 34 24.52 -16.05 -22.82
CA MET A 34 23.19 -16.64 -22.83
C MET A 34 23.12 -17.83 -23.82
N PRO A 35 22.39 -18.91 -23.48
CA PRO A 35 22.12 -20.00 -24.41
C PRO A 35 21.52 -19.48 -25.73
N LYS A 36 21.90 -20.08 -26.86
CA LYS A 36 21.48 -19.61 -28.20
C LYS A 36 19.96 -19.51 -28.36
N ASP A 37 19.22 -20.47 -27.81
CA ASP A 37 17.76 -20.48 -27.88
C ASP A 37 17.14 -19.32 -27.07
N ALA A 38 17.72 -19.00 -25.91
CA ALA A 38 17.31 -17.86 -25.10
C ALA A 38 17.65 -16.52 -25.78
N MET A 39 18.77 -16.45 -26.48
CA MET A 39 19.16 -15.28 -27.26
C MET A 39 18.21 -15.05 -28.45
N GLN A 40 17.81 -16.13 -29.14
CA GLN A 40 16.85 -16.03 -30.25
C GLN A 40 15.48 -15.57 -29.74
N GLN A 41 14.99 -16.15 -28.66
CA GLN A 41 13.73 -15.73 -28.04
C GLN A 41 13.77 -14.26 -27.59
N MET A 42 14.87 -13.81 -26.98
CA MET A 42 15.05 -12.40 -26.61
C MET A 42 14.98 -11.48 -27.84
N MET A 43 15.61 -11.85 -28.96
CA MET A 43 15.56 -11.03 -30.18
C MET A 43 14.14 -10.94 -30.75
N GLU A 44 13.39 -12.04 -30.74
CA GLU A 44 11.99 -12.06 -31.16
C GLU A 44 11.11 -11.18 -30.26
N GLU A 45 11.32 -11.24 -28.93
CA GLU A 45 10.62 -10.40 -27.96
C GLU A 45 10.97 -8.90 -28.13
N PHE A 46 12.23 -8.57 -28.42
CA PHE A 46 12.68 -7.20 -28.67
C PHE A 46 12.02 -6.60 -29.92
N GLU A 47 12.00 -7.34 -31.04
CA GLU A 47 11.32 -6.88 -32.25
C GLU A 47 9.81 -6.76 -32.04
N ALA A 48 9.22 -7.67 -31.26
CA ALA A 48 7.81 -7.62 -30.91
C ALA A 48 7.42 -6.41 -30.03
N VAL A 49 8.37 -5.74 -29.37
CA VAL A 49 8.09 -4.47 -28.67
C VAL A 49 7.62 -3.41 -29.68
N LYS A 50 8.19 -3.38 -30.88
CA LYS A 50 7.90 -2.40 -31.93
C LYS A 50 6.79 -2.92 -32.85
N LYS A 51 5.53 -2.88 -32.39
CA LYS A 51 4.39 -3.40 -33.19
C LYS A 51 4.22 -2.71 -34.54
N ASN A 52 4.69 -1.46 -34.64
CA ASN A 52 4.60 -0.61 -35.81
C ASN A 52 6.01 -0.21 -36.25
N PRO A 53 6.32 -0.23 -37.56
CA PRO A 53 7.58 0.29 -38.06
C PRO A 53 7.65 1.80 -37.77
N GLY A 54 8.66 2.22 -37.00
CA GLY A 54 8.85 3.64 -36.64
C GLY A 54 9.44 3.86 -35.25
N GLN A 55 9.29 5.08 -34.75
CA GLN A 55 9.68 5.46 -33.39
C GLN A 55 8.71 4.88 -32.36
N LEU A 56 9.25 4.46 -31.21
CA LEU A 56 8.49 3.95 -30.07
C LEU A 56 7.45 5.00 -29.60
N THR A 57 6.20 4.58 -29.42
CA THR A 57 5.10 5.44 -28.94
C THR A 57 4.57 4.97 -27.59
N GLY A 58 3.69 5.74 -26.94
CA GLY A 58 3.09 5.39 -25.65
C GLY A 58 2.47 3.99 -25.60
N TRP A 59 1.91 3.49 -26.71
CA TRP A 59 1.35 2.14 -26.85
C TRP A 59 2.36 0.99 -26.73
N ASP A 60 3.65 1.30 -26.87
CA ASP A 60 4.73 0.32 -26.84
C ASP A 60 5.39 0.23 -25.46
N PHE A 61 5.12 1.18 -24.55
CA PHE A 61 5.81 1.29 -23.26
C PHE A 61 5.59 0.08 -22.35
N ASP A 62 4.37 -0.48 -22.31
CA ASP A 62 4.10 -1.66 -21.47
C ASP A 62 5.00 -2.83 -21.87
N ARG A 63 5.08 -3.12 -23.18
CA ARG A 63 5.94 -4.17 -23.73
C ARG A 63 7.42 -3.85 -23.58
N ALA A 64 7.81 -2.58 -23.75
CA ALA A 64 9.19 -2.14 -23.56
C ALA A 64 9.64 -2.34 -22.11
N PHE A 65 8.82 -1.95 -21.12
CA PHE A 65 9.14 -2.18 -19.72
C PHE A 65 9.16 -3.66 -19.35
N GLU A 66 8.23 -4.47 -19.86
CA GLU A 66 8.26 -5.93 -19.65
C GLU A 66 9.54 -6.57 -20.18
N PHE A 67 9.99 -6.15 -21.37
CA PHE A 67 11.26 -6.62 -21.93
C PHE A 67 12.46 -6.20 -21.07
N ILE A 68 12.53 -4.92 -20.69
CA ILE A 68 13.64 -4.39 -19.87
C ILE A 68 13.68 -5.06 -18.49
N GLU A 69 12.53 -5.36 -17.90
CA GLU A 69 12.47 -6.08 -16.62
C GLU A 69 12.95 -7.53 -16.74
N ARG A 70 12.76 -8.15 -17.91
CA ARG A 70 13.19 -9.53 -18.19
C ARG A 70 14.67 -9.62 -18.56
N TYR A 71 15.21 -8.64 -19.28
CA TYR A 71 16.59 -8.65 -19.81
C TYR A 71 17.39 -7.39 -19.46
N PRO A 72 17.48 -6.98 -18.18
CA PRO A 72 17.89 -5.63 -17.77
C PRO A 72 19.29 -5.19 -18.19
N ASP A 73 20.23 -6.13 -18.36
CA ASP A 73 21.63 -5.85 -18.65
C ASP A 73 22.00 -6.12 -20.12
N THR A 74 21.03 -6.06 -21.04
CA THR A 74 21.27 -6.31 -22.47
C THR A 74 21.38 -5.01 -23.29
N PRO A 75 22.18 -4.99 -24.38
CA PRO A 75 22.22 -3.86 -25.30
C PRO A 75 20.83 -3.49 -25.86
N GLN A 76 19.95 -4.47 -26.04
CA GLN A 76 18.57 -4.30 -26.47
C GLN A 76 17.76 -3.48 -25.48
N SER A 77 17.92 -3.74 -24.18
CA SER A 77 17.28 -2.94 -23.13
C SER A 77 17.84 -1.52 -23.09
N GLU A 78 19.16 -1.32 -23.27
CA GLU A 78 19.75 0.02 -23.39
C GLU A 78 19.18 0.80 -24.58
N ILE A 79 18.99 0.14 -25.73
CA ILE A 79 18.36 0.72 -26.92
C ILE A 79 16.91 1.14 -26.62
N LEU A 80 16.09 0.26 -26.02
CA LEU A 80 14.71 0.60 -25.67
C LEU A 80 14.64 1.77 -24.70
N ILE A 81 15.49 1.80 -23.68
CA ILE A 81 15.56 2.92 -22.73
C ILE A 81 15.88 4.22 -23.46
N GLY A 82 16.88 4.22 -24.35
CA GLY A 82 17.22 5.40 -25.16
C GLY A 82 16.07 5.86 -26.06
N GLN A 83 15.36 4.93 -26.69
CA GLN A 83 14.19 5.22 -27.52
C GLN A 83 13.03 5.78 -26.69
N MET A 84 12.81 5.25 -25.49
CA MET A 84 11.80 5.77 -24.56
C MET A 84 12.13 7.20 -24.14
N TYR A 85 13.39 7.50 -23.77
CA TYR A 85 13.82 8.88 -23.43
C TYR A 85 13.67 9.87 -24.58
N ALA A 86 13.77 9.42 -25.83
CA ALA A 86 13.56 10.25 -27.01
C ALA A 86 12.07 10.59 -27.26
N THR A 87 11.14 9.98 -26.52
CA THR A 87 9.72 10.31 -26.64
C THR A 87 9.38 11.63 -25.93
N SER A 88 8.41 12.35 -26.48
CA SER A 88 7.87 13.60 -25.95
C SER A 88 6.36 13.52 -25.77
N GLY A 89 5.73 14.59 -25.26
CA GLY A 89 4.30 14.62 -24.98
C GLY A 89 3.39 14.20 -26.15
N GLN A 90 3.77 14.47 -27.40
CA GLN A 90 2.99 14.04 -28.58
C GLN A 90 3.09 12.53 -28.84
N THR A 91 4.28 11.95 -28.66
CA THR A 91 4.52 10.51 -28.89
C THR A 91 4.11 9.63 -27.71
N LEU A 92 3.83 10.23 -26.54
CA LEU A 92 3.30 9.53 -25.37
C LEU A 92 1.79 9.25 -25.45
N LYS A 93 1.10 9.62 -26.54
CA LYS A 93 -0.29 9.23 -26.75
C LYS A 93 -0.42 7.70 -26.69
N GLY A 94 -1.40 7.22 -25.92
CA GLY A 94 -1.61 5.78 -25.71
C GLY A 94 -0.81 5.16 -24.57
N LEU A 95 -0.02 5.96 -23.83
CA LEU A 95 0.66 5.51 -22.62
C LEU A 95 -0.35 5.08 -21.56
N SER A 96 -0.25 3.84 -21.09
CA SER A 96 -1.06 3.35 -19.98
C SER A 96 -0.68 4.06 -18.67
N TYR A 97 -1.61 4.18 -17.71
CA TYR A 97 -1.27 4.77 -16.42
C TYR A 97 -0.21 3.98 -15.65
N ALA A 98 -0.16 2.66 -15.82
CA ALA A 98 0.86 1.82 -15.20
C ALA A 98 2.25 2.13 -15.76
N SER A 99 2.37 2.23 -17.09
CA SER A 99 3.62 2.65 -17.72
C SER A 99 3.96 4.10 -17.41
N ALA A 100 2.98 4.99 -17.30
CA ALA A 100 3.18 6.37 -16.90
C ALA A 100 3.85 6.47 -15.52
N VAL A 101 3.39 5.70 -14.54
CA VAL A 101 4.04 5.60 -13.23
C VAL A 101 5.47 5.09 -13.35
N LYS A 102 5.71 4.02 -14.14
CA LYS A 102 7.08 3.51 -14.36
C LYS A 102 7.98 4.58 -14.98
N VAL A 103 7.50 5.40 -15.92
CA VAL A 103 8.28 6.52 -16.48
C VAL A 103 8.64 7.52 -15.39
N LEU A 104 7.68 7.94 -14.56
CA LEU A 104 7.93 8.92 -13.50
C LEU A 104 8.90 8.41 -12.42
N GLU A 105 8.86 7.12 -12.10
CA GLU A 105 9.73 6.51 -11.07
C GLU A 105 11.13 6.18 -11.60
N ARG A 106 11.21 5.69 -12.83
CA ARG A 106 12.41 5.03 -13.36
C ARG A 106 13.15 5.87 -14.40
N MET A 107 12.51 6.90 -14.96
CA MET A 107 13.11 7.73 -16.01
C MET A 107 13.21 9.20 -15.59
N PRO A 108 14.08 9.53 -14.62
CA PRO A 108 14.24 10.90 -14.16
C PRO A 108 14.69 11.82 -15.31
N GLY A 109 14.04 12.97 -15.45
CA GLY A 109 14.35 13.94 -16.51
C GLY A 109 13.73 13.62 -17.88
N HIS A 110 12.83 12.65 -17.96
CA HIS A 110 12.08 12.37 -19.18
C HIS A 110 11.31 13.61 -19.66
N ALA A 111 11.45 13.99 -20.94
CA ALA A 111 10.86 15.22 -21.48
C ALA A 111 9.33 15.27 -21.39
N GLY A 112 8.68 14.10 -21.39
CA GLY A 112 7.23 13.96 -21.25
C GLY A 112 6.67 14.00 -19.82
N THR A 113 7.49 14.14 -18.76
CA THR A 113 7.03 14.08 -17.35
C THR A 113 5.86 15.02 -17.06
N GLN A 114 5.93 16.29 -17.51
CA GLN A 114 4.86 17.25 -17.25
C GLN A 114 3.56 16.90 -18.01
N SER A 115 3.67 16.36 -19.23
CA SER A 115 2.51 15.90 -19.99
C SER A 115 1.84 14.71 -19.31
N ILE A 116 2.63 13.79 -18.74
CA ILE A 116 2.11 12.65 -17.97
C ILE A 116 1.33 13.14 -16.75
N ILE A 117 1.95 14.03 -15.94
CA ILE A 117 1.30 14.58 -14.74
C ILE A 117 0.00 15.29 -15.11
N LYS A 118 0.02 16.13 -16.17
CA LYS A 118 -1.19 16.80 -16.67
C LYS A 118 -2.27 15.80 -17.11
N GLY A 119 -1.88 14.68 -17.72
CA GLY A 119 -2.80 13.60 -18.07
C GLY A 119 -3.42 12.94 -16.83
N MET A 120 -2.62 12.70 -15.78
CA MET A 120 -3.12 12.18 -14.51
C MET A 120 -4.10 13.15 -13.83
N TYR A 121 -3.86 14.46 -13.86
CA TYR A 121 -4.83 15.47 -13.37
C TYR A 121 -6.16 15.46 -14.13
N ALA A 122 -6.13 15.10 -15.41
CA ALA A 122 -7.30 15.05 -16.28
C ALA A 122 -8.03 13.69 -16.23
N LEU A 123 -7.65 12.80 -15.29
CA LEU A 123 -8.32 11.54 -15.06
C LEU A 123 -9.82 11.76 -14.82
N GLU A 124 -10.65 11.03 -15.55
CA GLU A 124 -12.10 11.05 -15.33
C GLU A 124 -12.48 10.03 -14.26
N LYS A 125 -13.57 10.33 -13.54
CA LYS A 125 -14.03 9.55 -12.39
C LYS A 125 -14.28 8.08 -12.72
N ASP A 126 -14.83 7.79 -13.90
CA ASP A 126 -15.20 6.43 -14.30
C ASP A 126 -13.96 5.54 -14.50
N PHE A 127 -12.83 6.12 -14.91
CA PHE A 127 -11.58 5.37 -15.09
C PHE A 127 -10.88 5.00 -13.79
N ILE A 128 -11.23 5.61 -12.64
CA ILE A 128 -10.64 5.24 -11.33
C ILE A 128 -10.87 3.76 -11.01
N GLN A 129 -12.01 3.21 -11.44
CA GLN A 129 -12.33 1.79 -11.22
C GLN A 129 -11.38 0.85 -11.96
N GLU A 130 -10.75 1.29 -13.05
CA GLU A 130 -9.81 0.48 -13.84
C GLU A 130 -8.38 0.60 -13.35
N LEU A 131 -8.06 1.64 -12.56
CA LEU A 131 -6.71 1.85 -12.04
C LEU A 131 -6.31 0.77 -11.03
N LYS A 132 -5.05 0.35 -11.10
CA LYS A 132 -4.41 -0.49 -10.08
C LYS A 132 -4.12 0.35 -8.83
N SER A 133 -4.08 -0.30 -7.66
CA SER A 133 -3.83 0.39 -6.38
C SER A 133 -2.48 1.12 -6.35
N ASP A 134 -1.42 0.55 -6.94
CA ASP A 134 -0.10 1.19 -7.01
C ASP A 134 -0.11 2.48 -7.83
N VAL A 135 -0.91 2.52 -8.89
CA VAL A 135 -1.07 3.71 -9.73
C VAL A 135 -1.75 4.82 -8.94
N ILE A 136 -2.83 4.47 -8.23
CA ILE A 136 -3.56 5.42 -7.37
C ILE A 136 -2.65 5.96 -6.27
N ALA A 137 -1.91 5.08 -5.59
CA ALA A 137 -0.94 5.46 -4.56
C ALA A 137 0.13 6.40 -5.10
N HIS A 138 0.67 6.12 -6.29
CA HIS A 138 1.64 7.00 -6.93
C HIS A 138 1.03 8.37 -7.26
N MET A 139 -0.17 8.42 -7.88
CA MET A 139 -0.87 9.67 -8.18
C MET A 139 -1.06 10.53 -6.94
N LEU A 140 -1.58 9.97 -5.84
CA LEU A 140 -1.79 10.68 -4.57
C LEU A 140 -0.48 11.17 -3.93
N LYS A 141 0.65 10.51 -4.22
CA LYS A 141 1.96 10.92 -3.73
C LYS A 141 2.50 12.16 -4.44
N ILE A 142 2.33 12.22 -5.76
CA ILE A 142 2.95 13.26 -6.60
C ILE A 142 2.02 14.42 -6.94
N ILE A 143 0.72 14.25 -6.77
CA ILE A 143 -0.32 15.26 -7.07
C ILE A 143 -1.10 15.52 -5.79
N PRO A 144 -0.70 16.50 -4.95
CA PRO A 144 -1.30 16.74 -3.62
C PRO A 144 -2.66 17.47 -3.66
N ASP A 145 -3.09 17.96 -4.82
CA ASP A 145 -4.34 18.71 -5.02
C ASP A 145 -5.20 18.12 -6.15
N HIS A 146 -5.16 16.80 -6.32
CA HIS A 146 -5.95 16.10 -7.33
C HIS A 146 -7.46 16.42 -7.21
N PRO A 147 -8.16 16.79 -8.29
CA PRO A 147 -9.59 17.16 -8.25
C PRO A 147 -10.49 16.01 -7.75
N LEU A 148 -10.12 14.76 -8.07
CA LEU A 148 -10.81 13.54 -7.64
C LEU A 148 -10.22 12.93 -6.35
N THR A 149 -9.83 13.77 -5.40
CA THR A 149 -9.19 13.33 -4.15
C THR A 149 -10.03 12.28 -3.42
N GLU A 150 -11.32 12.53 -3.20
CA GLU A 150 -12.19 11.62 -2.43
C GLU A 150 -12.30 10.25 -3.09
N GLU A 151 -12.50 10.23 -4.41
CA GLU A 151 -12.60 9.00 -5.20
C GLU A 151 -11.30 8.22 -5.20
N LEU A 152 -10.15 8.88 -5.37
CA LEU A 152 -8.85 8.21 -5.37
C LEU A 152 -8.49 7.64 -3.99
N THR A 153 -8.69 8.41 -2.91
CA THR A 153 -8.40 7.91 -1.56
C THR A 153 -9.31 6.75 -1.17
N THR A 154 -10.58 6.81 -1.56
CA THR A 154 -11.54 5.73 -1.34
C THR A 154 -11.17 4.51 -2.18
N ALA A 155 -10.85 4.69 -3.46
CA ALA A 155 -10.47 3.60 -4.35
C ALA A 155 -9.19 2.89 -3.89
N LEU A 156 -8.20 3.63 -3.38
CA LEU A 156 -6.98 3.04 -2.81
C LEU A 156 -7.34 2.11 -1.64
N ALA A 157 -8.12 2.61 -0.67
CA ALA A 157 -8.56 1.84 0.48
C ALA A 157 -9.43 0.64 0.09
N VAL A 158 -10.37 0.79 -0.86
CA VAL A 158 -11.31 -0.27 -1.30
C VAL A 158 -10.61 -1.36 -2.12
N LYS A 159 -9.69 -1.00 -3.01
CA LYS A 159 -9.00 -1.97 -3.87
C LYS A 159 -7.98 -2.80 -3.10
N ASN A 160 -7.14 -2.16 -2.28
CA ASN A 160 -6.07 -2.86 -1.58
C ASN A 160 -5.70 -2.17 -0.25
N LEU A 161 -6.15 -2.76 0.87
CA LEU A 161 -5.86 -2.24 2.21
C LEU A 161 -4.38 -2.23 2.52
N THR A 162 -3.61 -3.21 2.05
CA THR A 162 -2.16 -3.28 2.26
C THR A 162 -1.49 -2.07 1.63
N ASN A 163 -1.82 -1.75 0.37
CA ASN A 163 -1.22 -0.59 -0.30
C ASN A 163 -1.68 0.73 0.33
N ALA A 164 -2.92 0.81 0.82
CA ALA A 164 -3.39 1.98 1.56
C ALA A 164 -2.63 2.17 2.88
N TYR A 165 -2.38 1.06 3.60
CA TYR A 165 -1.60 1.04 4.82
C TYR A 165 -0.14 1.45 4.57
N ASP A 166 0.49 0.86 3.56
CA ASP A 166 1.86 1.19 3.15
C ASP A 166 1.97 2.67 2.75
N PHE A 167 0.95 3.22 2.09
CA PHE A 167 0.92 4.64 1.74
C PHE A 167 0.91 5.53 3.00
N VAL A 168 0.01 5.26 3.94
CA VAL A 168 -0.15 6.07 5.16
C VAL A 168 1.11 5.99 6.04
N THR A 169 1.69 4.79 6.18
CA THR A 169 2.90 4.59 6.97
C THR A 169 4.15 5.21 6.34
N ALA A 170 4.27 5.16 5.01
CA ALA A 170 5.40 5.76 4.29
C ALA A 170 5.27 7.29 4.11
N ASN A 171 4.05 7.84 4.18
CA ASN A 171 3.78 9.26 3.94
C ASN A 171 2.82 9.84 4.99
N PRO A 172 3.16 9.80 6.30
CA PRO A 172 2.22 10.17 7.36
C PRO A 172 1.77 11.65 7.32
N ASP A 173 2.61 12.53 6.77
CA ASP A 173 2.32 13.97 6.62
C ASP A 173 1.70 14.34 5.27
N ASN A 174 1.44 13.36 4.39
CA ASN A 174 0.76 13.63 3.13
C ASN A 174 -0.67 14.13 3.40
N VAL A 175 -1.10 15.14 2.63
CA VAL A 175 -2.41 15.79 2.73
C VAL A 175 -3.60 14.83 2.62
N TYR A 176 -3.40 13.66 2.03
CA TYR A 176 -4.42 12.62 1.86
C TYR A 176 -4.46 11.58 2.97
N SER A 177 -3.43 11.49 3.82
CA SER A 177 -3.30 10.41 4.80
C SER A 177 -4.49 10.35 5.74
N LYS A 178 -5.02 11.49 6.20
CA LYS A 178 -6.25 11.54 7.00
C LYS A 178 -7.46 10.93 6.27
N LYS A 179 -7.65 11.27 4.98
CA LYS A 179 -8.78 10.77 4.18
C LYS A 179 -8.65 9.27 3.88
N ILE A 180 -7.43 8.81 3.61
CA ILE A 180 -7.15 7.39 3.38
C ILE A 180 -7.43 6.59 4.65
N ILE A 181 -6.96 7.04 5.82
CA ILE A 181 -7.27 6.40 7.11
C ILE A 181 -8.78 6.25 7.29
N LYS A 182 -9.55 7.32 7.09
CA LYS A 182 -11.02 7.26 7.16
C LYS A 182 -11.59 6.22 6.21
N ALA A 183 -11.18 6.22 4.94
CA ALA A 183 -11.66 5.26 3.95
C ALA A 183 -11.27 3.80 4.28
N MET A 184 -10.12 3.59 4.92
CA MET A 184 -9.70 2.26 5.40
C MET A 184 -10.63 1.76 6.53
N PHE A 185 -10.98 2.61 7.49
CA PHE A 185 -11.97 2.28 8.53
C PHE A 185 -13.36 1.98 7.95
N ASP A 186 -13.81 2.79 6.98
CA ASP A 186 -15.09 2.60 6.31
C ASP A 186 -15.14 1.25 5.56
N ARG A 187 -14.00 0.75 5.06
CA ARG A 187 -13.88 -0.56 4.43
C ARG A 187 -13.83 -1.69 5.46
N ASP A 188 -12.90 -1.65 6.39
CA ASP A 188 -12.68 -2.70 7.37
C ASP A 188 -12.26 -2.11 8.73
N PRO A 189 -13.14 -2.15 9.75
CA PRO A 189 -12.84 -1.59 11.06
C PRO A 189 -11.73 -2.35 11.80
N ASN A 190 -11.34 -3.56 11.36
CA ASN A 190 -10.20 -4.29 11.93
C ASN A 190 -8.86 -3.60 11.70
N ILE A 191 -8.80 -2.65 10.76
CA ILE A 191 -7.60 -1.86 10.49
C ILE A 191 -7.13 -1.06 11.72
N ALA A 192 -8.02 -0.81 12.69
CA ALA A 192 -7.71 -0.17 13.96
C ALA A 192 -6.50 -0.79 14.65
N LEU A 193 -6.44 -2.14 14.65
CA LEU A 193 -5.34 -2.89 15.23
C LEU A 193 -4.02 -2.58 14.50
N LEU A 194 -4.04 -2.58 13.17
CA LEU A 194 -2.84 -2.38 12.37
C LEU A 194 -2.28 -0.94 12.47
N LEU A 195 -3.14 0.08 12.46
CA LEU A 195 -2.70 1.47 12.38
C LEU A 195 -2.06 2.01 13.67
N LEU A 196 -2.43 1.49 14.85
CA LEU A 196 -1.91 1.98 16.13
C LEU A 196 -1.04 0.97 16.89
N GLN A 197 -1.08 -0.32 16.56
CA GLN A 197 -0.23 -1.30 17.24
C GLN A 197 1.26 -1.05 16.96
N GLU A 198 1.61 -0.40 15.85
CA GLU A 198 3.01 -0.14 15.50
C GLU A 198 3.57 1.15 16.10
N LYS A 199 2.77 2.23 16.24
CA LYS A 199 3.22 3.57 16.66
C LYS A 199 2.08 4.46 17.20
N LEU A 200 1.99 4.61 18.53
CA LEU A 200 1.07 5.58 19.15
C LEU A 200 1.44 7.05 18.85
N ASP A 201 2.67 7.30 18.41
CA ASP A 201 3.19 8.60 17.99
C ASP A 201 2.96 8.91 16.50
N HIS A 202 2.08 8.16 15.82
CA HIS A 202 1.75 8.41 14.41
C HIS A 202 1.25 9.87 14.21
N PRO A 203 1.75 10.64 13.22
CA PRO A 203 1.32 12.04 13.00
C PRO A 203 -0.20 12.22 12.80
N GLN A 204 -0.87 11.18 12.32
CA GLN A 204 -2.32 11.14 12.14
C GLN A 204 -3.07 10.39 13.26
N VAL A 205 -2.48 10.25 14.46
CA VAL A 205 -3.09 9.52 15.59
C VAL A 205 -4.52 9.96 15.88
N THR A 206 -4.80 11.27 15.82
CA THR A 206 -6.16 11.82 15.98
C THR A 206 -7.14 11.25 14.96
N SER A 207 -6.75 11.16 13.68
CA SER A 207 -7.58 10.61 12.61
C SER A 207 -7.84 9.11 12.82
N ILE A 208 -6.89 8.39 13.42
CA ILE A 208 -7.08 6.97 13.73
C ILE A 208 -8.05 6.79 14.90
N PHE A 209 -7.92 7.58 15.97
CA PHE A 209 -8.91 7.58 17.06
C PHE A 209 -10.30 8.01 16.57
N GLU A 210 -10.40 9.06 15.74
CA GLU A 210 -11.66 9.44 15.07
C GLU A 210 -12.26 8.23 14.32
N GLY A 211 -11.44 7.46 13.60
CA GLY A 211 -11.85 6.20 12.97
C GLY A 211 -12.41 5.17 13.95
N ILE A 212 -11.71 4.93 15.06
CA ILE A 212 -12.14 4.01 16.12
C ILE A 212 -13.51 4.44 16.69
N TYR A 213 -13.64 5.70 17.11
CA TYR A 213 -14.90 6.22 17.69
C TYR A 213 -16.07 6.25 16.70
N ASN A 214 -15.80 6.20 15.40
CA ASN A 214 -16.83 6.14 14.37
C ASN A 214 -17.34 4.71 14.08
N ILE A 215 -16.78 3.67 14.71
CA ILE A 215 -17.27 2.29 14.63
C ILE A 215 -18.56 2.14 15.45
N THR A 216 -19.64 2.72 14.94
CA THR A 216 -20.93 2.85 15.65
C THR A 216 -21.99 1.87 15.16
N LYS A 217 -21.87 1.40 13.90
CA LYS A 217 -22.85 0.50 13.28
C LYS A 217 -22.70 -0.91 13.84
N LYS A 218 -23.82 -1.53 14.22
CA LYS A 218 -23.85 -2.92 14.72
C LYS A 218 -23.22 -3.91 13.72
N SER A 219 -23.38 -3.68 12.42
CA SER A 219 -22.80 -4.53 11.36
C SER A 219 -21.28 -4.54 11.38
N ASP A 220 -20.66 -3.41 11.71
CA ASP A 220 -19.21 -3.23 11.66
C ASP A 220 -18.58 -3.78 12.93
N ILE A 221 -19.23 -3.58 14.08
CA ILE A 221 -18.84 -4.18 15.36
C ILE A 221 -18.83 -5.71 15.26
N LYS A 222 -19.82 -6.32 14.62
CA LYS A 222 -19.88 -7.77 14.40
C LYS A 222 -18.77 -8.33 13.51
N LYS A 223 -18.08 -7.48 12.73
CA LYS A 223 -16.95 -7.89 11.89
C LYS A 223 -15.61 -7.75 12.61
N LEU A 224 -15.59 -7.08 13.77
CA LEU A 224 -14.36 -6.91 14.53
C LEU A 224 -13.88 -8.26 15.05
N THR A 225 -12.61 -8.55 14.81
CA THR A 225 -11.93 -9.69 15.39
C THR A 225 -11.75 -9.48 16.90
N PRO A 226 -11.66 -10.56 17.69
CA PRO A 226 -11.39 -10.47 19.12
C PRO A 226 -10.17 -9.61 19.48
N ASN A 227 -9.11 -9.65 18.65
CA ASN A 227 -7.91 -8.83 18.87
C ASN A 227 -8.18 -7.33 18.64
N ALA A 228 -8.91 -6.99 17.58
CA ALA A 228 -9.29 -5.61 17.32
C ALA A 228 -10.18 -5.06 18.43
N ILE A 229 -11.12 -5.86 18.94
CA ILE A 229 -11.97 -5.47 20.08
C ILE A 229 -11.11 -5.22 21.33
N ILE A 230 -10.25 -6.17 21.70
CA ILE A 230 -9.37 -6.03 22.86
C ILE A 230 -8.53 -4.75 22.74
N PHE A 231 -7.94 -4.53 21.57
CA PHE A 231 -7.14 -3.35 21.30
C PHE A 231 -7.95 -2.06 21.46
N ILE A 232 -9.14 -1.98 20.85
CA ILE A 232 -10.03 -0.81 20.97
C ILE A 232 -10.43 -0.58 22.43
N LEU A 233 -10.75 -1.64 23.18
CA LEU A 233 -11.10 -1.50 24.60
C LEU A 233 -9.93 -0.98 25.43
N ASP A 234 -8.70 -1.37 25.11
CA ASP A 234 -7.49 -0.92 25.82
C ASP A 234 -7.16 0.56 25.54
N VAL A 235 -7.24 0.99 24.28
CA VAL A 235 -6.88 2.37 23.88
C VAL A 235 -8.02 3.37 23.97
N ALA A 236 -9.28 2.91 23.87
CA ALA A 236 -10.50 3.70 23.90
C ALA A 236 -11.59 3.04 24.76
N PRO A 237 -11.35 2.84 26.08
CA PRO A 237 -12.27 2.12 26.97
C PRO A 237 -13.64 2.80 27.15
N ASP A 238 -13.71 4.10 26.87
CA ASP A 238 -14.90 4.94 26.90
C ASP A 238 -15.70 4.92 25.59
N HIS A 239 -15.30 4.10 24.61
CA HIS A 239 -15.98 4.00 23.32
C HIS A 239 -17.51 3.82 23.47
N PRO A 240 -18.36 4.58 22.75
CA PRO A 240 -19.82 4.57 22.93
C PRO A 240 -20.47 3.20 22.73
N GLN A 241 -19.79 2.29 22.02
CA GLN A 241 -20.25 0.93 21.74
C GLN A 241 -19.44 -0.15 22.47
N ALA A 242 -18.63 0.22 23.48
CA ALA A 242 -17.78 -0.72 24.21
C ALA A 242 -18.56 -1.94 24.74
N SER A 243 -19.77 -1.74 25.29
CA SER A 243 -20.61 -2.85 25.76
C SER A 243 -20.97 -3.83 24.65
N LYS A 244 -21.34 -3.34 23.46
CA LYS A 244 -21.63 -4.22 22.31
C LYS A 244 -20.39 -4.93 21.80
N MET A 245 -19.23 -4.26 21.83
CA MET A 245 -17.96 -4.88 21.48
C MET A 245 -17.62 -6.00 22.48
N ILE A 246 -17.85 -5.79 23.78
CA ILE A 246 -17.66 -6.82 24.80
C ILE A 246 -18.61 -8.01 24.57
N GLU A 247 -19.88 -7.76 24.27
CA GLU A 247 -20.84 -8.81 23.92
C GLU A 247 -20.31 -9.67 22.76
N VAL A 248 -19.85 -9.04 21.67
CA VAL A 248 -19.27 -9.75 20.52
C VAL A 248 -17.98 -10.49 20.91
N LEU A 249 -17.09 -9.89 21.69
CA LEU A 249 -15.84 -10.54 22.14
C LEU A 249 -16.12 -11.81 22.96
N VAL A 250 -17.05 -11.73 23.91
CA VAL A 250 -17.46 -12.88 24.74
C VAL A 250 -18.20 -13.90 23.88
N GLU A 251 -18.99 -13.44 22.92
CA GLU A 251 -19.76 -14.29 22.02
C GLU A 251 -18.88 -15.09 21.07
N ASP A 252 -17.88 -14.45 20.47
CA ASP A 252 -17.02 -15.07 19.48
C ASP A 252 -15.84 -15.80 20.14
N ASN A 253 -15.31 -15.27 21.26
CA ASN A 253 -14.13 -15.81 21.91
C ASN A 253 -14.01 -15.47 23.40
N TYR A 254 -14.84 -16.13 24.22
CA TYR A 254 -14.80 -15.99 25.69
C TYR A 254 -13.43 -16.31 26.33
N VAL A 255 -12.59 -17.14 25.68
CA VAL A 255 -11.24 -17.45 26.17
C VAL A 255 -10.35 -16.21 26.09
N LYS A 256 -10.36 -15.50 24.95
CA LYS A 256 -9.64 -14.22 24.83
C LYS A 256 -10.20 -13.14 25.75
N ALA A 257 -11.52 -13.11 25.94
CA ALA A 257 -12.14 -12.22 26.92
C ALA A 257 -11.63 -12.49 28.35
N TYR A 258 -11.47 -13.77 28.71
CA TYR A 258 -10.88 -14.18 29.98
C TYR A 258 -9.41 -13.80 30.11
N ASP A 259 -8.61 -14.03 29.07
CA ASP A 259 -7.19 -13.65 29.04
C ASP A 259 -7.02 -12.13 29.21
N PHE A 260 -7.88 -11.33 28.57
CA PHE A 260 -7.90 -9.87 28.75
C PHE A 260 -8.10 -9.47 30.21
N ILE A 261 -9.07 -10.07 30.90
CA ILE A 261 -9.30 -9.82 32.34
C ILE A 261 -8.05 -10.16 33.16
N LYS A 262 -7.43 -11.31 32.88
CA LYS A 262 -6.23 -11.76 33.60
C LYS A 262 -5.04 -10.84 33.39
N MET A 263 -4.84 -10.37 32.17
CA MET A 263 -3.71 -9.49 31.82
C MET A 263 -3.93 -8.06 32.31
N HIS A 264 -5.19 -7.62 32.46
CA HIS A 264 -5.54 -6.24 32.80
C HIS A 264 -6.58 -6.17 33.94
N PRO A 265 -6.27 -6.65 35.16
CA PRO A 265 -7.25 -6.74 36.24
C PRO A 265 -7.83 -5.40 36.70
N GLY A 266 -7.09 -4.29 36.51
CA GLY A 266 -7.53 -2.92 36.83
C GLY A 266 -8.31 -2.22 35.71
N HIS A 267 -8.53 -2.87 34.56
CA HIS A 267 -9.18 -2.22 33.42
C HIS A 267 -10.67 -1.94 33.71
N VAL A 268 -11.17 -0.76 33.31
CA VAL A 268 -12.52 -0.26 33.67
C VAL A 268 -13.66 -1.16 33.19
N LYS A 269 -13.40 -2.02 32.20
CA LYS A 269 -14.36 -2.99 31.64
C LYS A 269 -14.31 -4.39 32.24
N VAL A 270 -13.38 -4.69 33.15
CA VAL A 270 -13.21 -6.04 33.71
C VAL A 270 -14.48 -6.60 34.33
N ALA A 271 -15.18 -5.80 35.16
CA ALA A 271 -16.39 -6.25 35.83
C ALA A 271 -17.51 -6.62 34.84
N GLU A 272 -17.66 -5.82 33.78
CA GLU A 272 -18.64 -6.03 32.71
C GLU A 272 -18.31 -7.32 31.92
N ILE A 273 -17.06 -7.50 31.52
CA ILE A 273 -16.61 -8.70 30.78
C ILE A 273 -16.76 -9.94 31.66
N LYS A 274 -16.35 -9.90 32.94
CA LYS A 274 -16.47 -11.01 33.89
C LYS A 274 -17.92 -11.44 34.05
N LYS A 275 -18.84 -10.49 34.18
CA LYS A 275 -20.28 -10.76 34.26
C LYS A 275 -20.77 -11.51 33.02
N LEU A 276 -20.47 -11.00 31.82
CA LEU A 276 -20.92 -11.61 30.57
C LEU A 276 -20.30 -13.00 30.31
N ILE A 277 -19.03 -13.22 30.68
CA ILE A 277 -18.42 -14.56 30.60
C ILE A 277 -19.16 -15.55 31.50
N ILE A 278 -19.47 -15.17 32.75
CA ILE A 278 -20.17 -16.06 33.70
C ILE A 278 -21.61 -16.33 33.23
N GLU A 279 -22.30 -15.34 32.68
CA GLU A 279 -23.64 -15.53 32.11
C GLU A 279 -23.62 -16.52 30.93
N ARG A 280 -22.60 -16.44 30.07
CA ARG A 280 -22.43 -17.36 28.93
C ARG A 280 -21.91 -18.75 29.34
N LYS A 281 -21.02 -18.80 30.35
CA LYS A 281 -20.30 -20.00 30.82
C LYS A 281 -20.23 -20.03 32.36
N PRO A 282 -21.33 -20.38 33.05
CA PRO A 282 -21.41 -20.35 34.51
C PRO A 282 -20.36 -21.20 35.23
N GLU A 283 -19.90 -22.29 34.59
CA GLU A 283 -18.87 -23.19 35.10
C GLU A 283 -17.52 -22.48 35.33
N LEU A 284 -17.23 -21.39 34.59
CA LEU A 284 -15.99 -20.63 34.72
C LEU A 284 -15.98 -19.71 35.94
N LYS A 285 -17.11 -19.53 36.64
CA LYS A 285 -17.20 -18.67 37.84
C LYS A 285 -16.11 -18.99 38.86
N LYS A 286 -15.86 -20.29 39.11
CA LYS A 286 -14.83 -20.77 40.05
C LYS A 286 -13.43 -20.26 39.69
N LEU A 287 -13.11 -20.11 38.41
CA LEU A 287 -11.79 -19.63 37.97
C LEU A 287 -11.56 -18.15 38.30
N PHE A 288 -12.62 -17.37 38.48
CA PHE A 288 -12.54 -15.97 38.90
C PHE A 288 -12.62 -15.77 40.41
N ASP A 289 -13.05 -16.78 41.16
CA ASP A 289 -13.13 -16.74 42.62
C ASP A 289 -11.80 -17.18 43.27
N ILE A 290 -10.93 -17.86 42.52
CA ILE A 290 -9.61 -18.35 42.99
C ILE A 290 -8.50 -17.28 42.87
N ASN A 291 -8.62 -16.36 41.90
CA ASN A 291 -7.69 -15.25 41.69
C ASN A 291 -8.47 -13.92 41.71
N PRO A 292 -8.66 -13.28 42.88
CA PRO A 292 -9.29 -11.97 43.01
C PRO A 292 -8.42 -10.82 42.45
#